data_AF-R4MGK6-F1
#
_entry.id   AF-R4MGK6-F1
#
_cell.length_a   1.000
_cell.length_b   1.000
_cell.length_c   1.000
_cell.angle_alpha   90.00
_cell.angle_beta   90.00
_cell.angle_gamma   90.00
#
_symmetry.space_group_name_H-M   'P 1'
#
loop_
_entity.id
_entity.type
_entity.pdbx_description
1 polymer ?
#
loop_
_entity_poly.entity_id
_entity_poly.type
_entity_poly.pdbx_seq_one_letter_code
_entity_poly.pdbx_strand_id
1 'polypeptide(L)'
;MPGGWTPNSGGRGGIENGRADPATGQRRNAATSIVGFISPTGRYLSLTQSNADEDKLVGSIHPSMYPTGTVDVGGTRWVVYEGSDENGAVEPVWTTRLTGPGGATQLAITGAGSIDQFRTLASATQSQPPLPAR
;
A
#
# COMPACT_ATOMS: atom_id res chain seq x y z
N MET A 1 7.40 13.79 5.96
CA MET A 1 6.37 13.07 6.75
C MET A 1 5.62 14.07 7.61
N PRO A 2 4.31 13.86 7.88
CA PRO A 2 3.55 14.67 8.83
C PRO A 2 4.23 14.67 10.20
N GLY A 3 4.11 15.77 10.95
CA GLY A 3 4.74 15.90 12.26
C GLY A 3 4.35 14.77 13.21
N GLY A 4 5.33 14.24 13.95
CA GLY A 4 5.12 13.20 14.96
C GLY A 4 5.02 11.75 14.45
N TRP A 5 5.18 11.52 13.13
CA TRP A 5 5.33 10.17 12.58
C TRP A 5 6.79 9.75 12.55
N THR A 6 7.08 8.56 13.07
CA THR A 6 8.44 8.03 13.14
C THR A 6 8.57 6.76 12.30
N PRO A 7 9.53 6.67 11.35
CA PRO A 7 9.82 5.41 10.70
C PRO A 7 10.40 4.42 11.72
N ASN A 8 9.86 3.20 11.76
CA ASN A 8 10.22 2.18 12.73
C ASN A 8 10.84 0.93 12.09
N SER A 9 10.51 0.65 10.82
CA SER A 9 11.03 -0.50 10.10
C SER A 9 11.10 -0.25 8.60
N GLY A 10 11.94 -1.01 7.92
CA GLY A 10 12.07 -1.00 6.47
C GLY A 10 12.35 -2.39 5.94
N GLY A 11 11.80 -2.73 4.78
CA GLY A 11 11.96 -4.04 4.16
C GLY A 11 11.92 -3.97 2.64
N ARG A 12 12.54 -4.95 1.99
CA ARG A 12 12.42 -5.21 0.55
C ARG A 12 12.08 -6.68 0.35
N GLY A 13 11.29 -6.96 -0.66
CA GLY A 13 10.87 -8.33 -0.97
C GLY A 13 10.38 -8.48 -2.40
N GLY A 14 9.69 -9.59 -2.65
CA GLY A 14 9.04 -9.84 -3.91
C GLY A 14 7.79 -10.69 -3.76
N ILE A 15 6.86 -10.50 -4.69
CA ILE A 15 5.65 -11.29 -4.84
C ILE A 15 5.84 -12.17 -6.08
N GLU A 16 5.93 -13.48 -5.87
CA GLU A 16 6.04 -14.43 -6.96
C GLU A 16 4.80 -14.35 -7.86
N ASN A 17 5.01 -14.34 -9.17
CA ASN A 17 3.92 -14.17 -10.14
C ASN A 17 3.03 -12.95 -9.81
N GLY A 18 3.62 -11.91 -9.22
CA GLY A 18 2.92 -10.74 -8.67
C GLY A 18 2.43 -9.73 -9.70
N ARG A 19 2.89 -9.79 -10.95
CA ARG A 19 2.42 -8.90 -12.04
C ARG A 19 2.30 -9.62 -13.37
N ALA A 20 1.39 -9.16 -14.22
CA ALA A 20 1.36 -9.55 -15.63
C ALA A 20 2.30 -8.66 -16.45
N ASP A 21 3.05 -9.25 -17.38
CA ASP A 21 3.73 -8.49 -18.43
C ASP A 21 2.68 -7.93 -19.42
N PRO A 22 2.60 -6.61 -19.63
CA PRO A 22 1.58 -6.05 -20.52
C PRO A 22 1.70 -6.47 -21.99
N ALA A 23 2.91 -6.85 -22.45
CA ALA A 23 3.15 -7.22 -23.83
C ALA A 23 2.89 -8.71 -24.08
N THR A 24 3.22 -9.58 -23.11
CA THR A 24 3.12 -11.05 -23.29
C THR A 24 2.02 -11.72 -22.48
N GLY A 25 1.42 -11.02 -21.51
CA GLY A 25 0.47 -11.59 -20.54
C GLY A 25 1.10 -12.56 -19.53
N GLN A 26 2.39 -12.89 -19.66
CA GLN A 26 3.06 -13.82 -18.76
C GLN A 26 3.18 -13.24 -17.35
N ARG A 27 3.04 -14.10 -16.33
CA ARG A 27 3.29 -13.70 -14.94
C ARG A 27 4.78 -13.49 -14.70
N ARG A 28 5.11 -12.44 -13.98
CA ARG A 28 6.46 -12.09 -13.52
C ARG A 28 6.42 -11.75 -12.04
N ASN A 29 7.58 -11.85 -11.40
CA ASN A 29 7.73 -11.40 -10.02
C ASN A 29 7.56 -9.88 -9.95
N ALA A 30 6.97 -9.43 -8.86
CA ALA A 30 6.84 -8.01 -8.52
C ALA A 30 7.72 -7.70 -7.32
N ALA A 31 8.39 -6.55 -7.32
CA ALA A 31 9.22 -6.13 -6.18
C ALA A 31 8.36 -5.39 -5.15
N THR A 32 8.71 -5.49 -3.87
CA THR A 32 8.09 -4.71 -2.80
C THR A 32 9.14 -3.91 -2.05
N SER A 33 8.78 -2.69 -1.66
CA SER A 33 9.51 -1.85 -0.72
C SER A 33 8.55 -1.42 0.38
N ILE A 34 8.89 -1.70 1.63
CA ILE A 34 8.02 -1.54 2.78
C ILE A 34 8.66 -0.55 3.74
N VAL A 35 7.88 0.37 4.27
CA VAL A 35 8.28 1.25 5.38
C VAL A 35 7.18 1.21 6.43
N GLY A 36 7.55 0.80 7.65
CA GLY A 36 6.68 0.85 8.82
C GLY A 36 6.85 2.16 9.58
N PHE A 37 5.76 2.70 10.09
CA PHE A 37 5.69 3.93 10.84
C PHE A 37 4.93 3.75 12.15
N ILE A 38 5.34 4.50 13.17
CA ILE A 38 4.54 4.73 14.37
C ILE A 38 3.93 6.13 14.27
N SER A 39 2.60 6.18 14.35
CA SER A 39 1.82 7.41 14.35
C SER A 39 1.96 8.19 15.67
N PRO A 40 1.56 9.48 15.73
CA PRO A 40 1.63 10.28 16.95
C PRO A 40 0.85 9.69 18.14
N THR A 41 -0.15 8.83 17.88
CA THR A 41 -0.93 8.15 18.93
C THR A 41 -0.40 6.75 19.24
N GLY A 42 0.82 6.41 18.80
CA GLY A 42 1.47 5.13 19.07
C GLY A 42 0.95 3.94 18.24
N ARG A 43 0.13 4.18 17.21
CA ARG A 43 -0.37 3.10 16.33
C ARG A 43 0.60 2.84 15.18
N TYR A 44 0.81 1.57 14.86
CA TYR A 44 1.60 1.16 13.72
C TYR A 44 0.81 1.26 12.41
N LEU A 45 1.45 1.79 11.37
CA LEU A 45 1.00 1.66 9.99
C LEU A 45 2.18 1.31 9.10
N SER A 46 1.93 0.59 8.01
CA SER A 46 2.91 0.21 7.01
C SER A 46 2.51 0.76 5.65
N LEU A 47 3.49 1.27 4.90
CA LEU A 47 3.36 1.61 3.50
C LEU A 47 4.17 0.61 2.66
N THR A 48 3.51 -0.06 1.73
CA THR A 48 4.16 -0.92 0.73
C THR A 48 4.04 -0.26 -0.65
N GLN A 49 5.17 -0.15 -1.34
CA GLN A 49 5.26 0.24 -2.75
C GLN A 49 5.63 -0.98 -3.59
N SER A 50 4.94 -1.18 -4.70
CA SER A 50 5.17 -2.33 -5.59
C SER A 50 4.82 -2.02 -7.04
N ASN A 51 5.34 -2.83 -7.96
CA ASN A 51 4.86 -2.92 -9.34
C ASN A 51 3.93 -4.13 -9.56
N ALA A 52 3.40 -4.71 -8.48
CA ALA A 52 2.43 -5.79 -8.50
C ALA A 52 1.07 -5.35 -9.05
N ASP A 53 0.32 -6.31 -9.55
CA ASP A 53 -1.12 -6.15 -9.74
C ASP A 53 -1.79 -6.00 -8.36
N GLU A 54 -2.87 -5.24 -8.31
CA GLU A 54 -3.52 -4.85 -7.06
C GLU A 54 -3.97 -6.05 -6.22
N ASP A 55 -4.61 -7.04 -6.86
CA ASP A 55 -5.06 -8.27 -6.21
C ASP A 55 -3.90 -9.07 -5.60
N LYS A 56 -2.74 -9.10 -6.27
CA LYS A 56 -1.54 -9.77 -5.77
C LYS A 56 -0.90 -9.03 -4.61
N LEU A 57 -0.87 -7.69 -4.67
CA LEU A 57 -0.38 -6.90 -3.55
C LEU A 57 -1.25 -7.10 -2.32
N VAL A 58 -2.57 -6.99 -2.46
CA VAL A 58 -3.52 -7.21 -1.36
C VAL A 58 -3.39 -8.63 -0.81
N GLY A 59 -3.40 -9.65 -1.66
CA GLY A 59 -3.27 -11.05 -1.25
C GLY A 59 -1.93 -11.38 -0.57
N SER A 60 -0.86 -10.66 -0.91
CA SER A 60 0.44 -10.79 -0.23
C SER A 60 0.45 -10.22 1.19
N ILE A 61 -0.44 -9.28 1.50
CA ILE A 61 -0.61 -8.71 2.84
C ILE A 61 -1.55 -9.60 3.65
N HIS A 62 -2.70 -9.96 3.08
CA HIS A 62 -3.63 -10.88 3.68
C HIS A 62 -4.48 -11.58 2.61
N PRO A 63 -4.60 -12.92 2.61
CA PRO A 63 -5.24 -13.65 1.52
C PRO A 63 -6.77 -13.52 1.49
N SER A 64 -7.42 -13.27 2.64
CA SER A 64 -8.89 -13.24 2.77
C SER A 64 -9.45 -11.82 2.74
N MET A 65 -8.97 -11.00 1.79
CA MET A 65 -9.38 -9.60 1.64
C MET A 65 -10.40 -9.45 0.51
N TYR A 66 -11.36 -8.56 0.71
CA TYR A 66 -12.33 -8.18 -0.31
C TYR A 66 -12.54 -6.66 -0.32
N PRO A 67 -12.78 -6.05 -1.49
CA PRO A 67 -12.98 -4.60 -1.58
C PRO A 67 -14.33 -4.24 -0.97
N THR A 68 -14.35 -3.29 -0.05
CA THR A 68 -15.57 -2.80 0.63
C THR A 68 -16.01 -1.42 0.15
N GLY A 69 -15.14 -0.69 -0.54
CA GLY A 69 -15.46 0.61 -1.08
C GLY A 69 -14.23 1.40 -1.46
N THR A 70 -14.41 2.72 -1.58
CA THR A 70 -13.31 3.63 -1.90
C THR A 70 -13.40 4.90 -1.10
N VAL A 71 -12.25 5.49 -0.80
CA VAL A 71 -12.11 6.79 -0.14
C VAL A 71 -11.30 7.73 -1.03
N ASP A 72 -11.74 8.98 -1.15
CA ASP A 72 -10.93 10.02 -1.78
C ASP A 72 -10.02 10.67 -0.73
N VAL A 73 -8.75 10.81 -1.09
CA VAL A 73 -7.76 11.53 -0.29
C VAL A 73 -7.09 12.54 -1.20
N GLY A 74 -7.45 13.81 -1.08
CA GLY A 74 -6.84 14.89 -1.85
C GLY A 74 -6.92 14.67 -3.36
N GLY A 75 -8.05 14.18 -3.88
CA GLY A 75 -8.27 13.91 -5.30
C GLY A 75 -7.67 12.59 -5.81
N THR A 76 -7.04 11.81 -4.93
CA THR A 76 -6.59 10.44 -5.26
C THR A 76 -7.58 9.44 -4.68
N ARG A 77 -8.12 8.57 -5.54
CA ARG A 77 -8.99 7.47 -5.14
C ARG A 77 -8.18 6.32 -4.56
N TRP A 78 -8.55 5.91 -3.35
CA TRP A 78 -8.01 4.73 -2.67
C TRP A 78 -9.11 3.67 -2.56
N VAL A 79 -8.79 2.42 -2.90
CA VAL A 79 -9.68 1.27 -2.69
C VAL A 79 -9.45 0.74 -1.29
N VAL A 80 -10.54 0.50 -0.57
CA VAL A 80 -10.52 -0.04 0.79
C VAL A 80 -10.86 -1.52 0.72
N TYR A 81 -9.98 -2.32 1.30
CA TYR A 81 -10.16 -3.75 1.50
C TYR A 81 -10.31 -4.01 2.98
N GLU A 82 -11.28 -4.85 3.31
CA GLU A 82 -11.45 -5.43 4.64
C GLU A 82 -11.39 -6.95 4.52
N GLY A 83 -11.18 -7.59 5.65
CA GLY A 83 -11.08 -9.03 5.71
C GLY A 83 -11.32 -9.52 7.13
N SER A 84 -11.46 -10.84 7.24
CA SER A 84 -11.52 -11.52 8.52
C SER A 84 -10.82 -12.88 8.43
N ASP A 85 -10.29 -13.34 9.55
CA ASP A 85 -9.76 -14.69 9.73
C ASP A 85 -10.45 -15.38 10.92
N GLU A 86 -9.88 -16.50 11.38
CA GLU A 86 -10.40 -17.25 12.53
C GLU A 86 -10.44 -16.45 13.84
N ASN A 87 -9.67 -15.36 13.94
CA ASN A 87 -9.56 -14.49 15.10
C ASN A 87 -10.41 -13.22 14.98
N GLY A 88 -11.13 -13.03 13.87
CA GLY A 88 -12.03 -11.90 13.64
C GLY A 88 -11.57 -10.97 12.53
N ALA A 89 -11.93 -9.69 12.63
CA ALA A 89 -11.55 -8.70 11.62
C ALA A 89 -10.04 -8.45 11.63
N VAL A 90 -9.43 -8.41 10.45
CA VAL A 90 -8.01 -8.09 10.28
C VAL A 90 -7.82 -6.62 9.90
N GLU A 91 -6.58 -6.13 9.99
CA GLU A 91 -6.24 -4.74 9.66
C GLU A 91 -6.63 -4.42 8.21
N PRO A 92 -7.31 -3.28 7.94
CA PRO A 92 -7.75 -2.95 6.59
C PRO A 92 -6.56 -2.62 5.69
N VAL A 93 -6.73 -2.86 4.39
CA VAL A 93 -5.74 -2.51 3.37
C VAL A 93 -6.30 -1.43 2.45
N TRP A 94 -5.59 -0.31 2.34
CA TRP A 94 -5.93 0.76 1.40
C TRP A 94 -4.95 0.75 0.24
N THR A 95 -5.46 0.60 -0.99
CA THR A 95 -4.63 0.57 -2.19
C THR A 95 -4.88 1.76 -3.09
N THR A 96 -3.86 2.20 -3.80
CA THR A 96 -4.02 3.11 -4.93
C THR A 96 -2.92 2.86 -5.96
N ARG A 97 -3.17 3.25 -7.21
CA ARG A 97 -2.18 3.21 -8.28
C ARG A 97 -1.81 4.61 -8.69
N LEU A 98 -0.56 5.00 -8.41
CA LEU A 98 -0.02 6.28 -8.84
C LEU A 98 0.74 6.10 -10.15
N THR A 99 0.48 6.99 -11.12
CA THR A 99 1.22 7.01 -12.39
C THR A 99 2.07 8.26 -12.45
N GLY A 100 3.37 8.11 -12.74
CA GLY A 100 4.29 9.23 -12.90
C GLY A 100 5.34 8.98 -13.98
N PRO A 101 6.31 9.90 -14.14
CA PRO A 101 7.36 9.78 -15.16
C PRO A 101 8.19 8.48 -15.08
N GLY A 102 8.33 7.90 -13.89
CA GLY A 102 9.02 6.63 -13.65
C GLY A 102 8.17 5.37 -13.88
N GLY A 103 6.93 5.52 -14.37
CA GLY A 103 5.96 4.44 -14.52
C GLY A 103 4.88 4.44 -13.44
N ALA A 104 4.08 3.37 -13.44
CA ALA A 104 3.02 3.18 -12.46
C ALA A 104 3.51 2.38 -11.25
N THR A 105 3.12 2.83 -10.06
CA THR A 105 3.41 2.18 -8.78
C THR A 105 2.10 1.89 -8.06
N GLN A 106 1.92 0.64 -7.64
CA GLN A 106 0.87 0.23 -6.74
C GLN A 106 1.31 0.50 -5.29
N LEU A 107 0.47 1.18 -4.53
CA LEU A 107 0.65 1.44 -3.11
C LEU A 107 -0.34 0.61 -2.31
N ALA A 108 0.07 0.19 -1.11
CA ALA A 108 -0.81 -0.34 -0.09
C ALA A 108 -0.45 0.26 1.29
N ILE A 109 -1.47 0.68 2.04
CA ILE A 109 -1.35 1.06 3.45
C ILE A 109 -2.13 0.04 4.28
N THR A 110 -1.53 -0.45 5.36
CA THR A 110 -2.18 -1.32 6.36
C THR A 110 -1.71 -0.97 7.76
N GLY A 111 -2.37 -1.48 8.80
CA GLY A 111 -2.00 -1.29 10.20
C GLY A 111 -3.17 -1.00 11.12
N ALA A 112 -2.89 -0.96 12.42
CA ALA A 112 -3.83 -0.65 13.49
C ALA A 112 -4.14 0.86 13.65
N GLY A 113 -3.95 1.66 12.60
CA GLY A 113 -4.20 3.10 12.61
C GLY A 113 -5.69 3.44 12.48
N SER A 114 -6.08 4.64 12.91
CA SER A 114 -7.42 5.17 12.61
C SER A 114 -7.56 5.57 11.14
N ILE A 115 -8.78 5.73 10.64
CA ILE A 115 -9.05 6.21 9.28
C ILE A 115 -8.31 7.53 8.99
N ASP A 116 -8.25 8.46 9.95
CA ASP A 116 -7.54 9.73 9.76
C ASP A 116 -6.02 9.54 9.64
N GLN A 117 -5.46 8.53 10.30
CA GLN A 117 -4.04 8.18 10.17
C GLN A 117 -3.75 7.55 8.81
N PHE A 118 -4.64 6.70 8.30
CA PHE A 118 -4.58 6.21 6.92
C PHE A 118 -4.62 7.35 5.91
N ARG A 119 -5.58 8.30 6.06
CA ARG A 119 -5.67 9.51 5.21
C ARG A 119 -4.41 10.36 5.26
N THR A 120 -3.84 10.53 6.46
CA THR A 120 -2.63 11.32 6.66
C THR A 120 -1.44 10.68 5.92
N LEU A 121 -1.24 9.37 6.07
CA LEU A 121 -0.15 8.67 5.40
C LEU A 121 -0.36 8.60 3.87
N ALA A 122 -1.60 8.39 3.43
CA ALA A 122 -1.99 8.44 2.02
C ALA A 122 -1.67 9.79 1.38
N SER A 123 -2.16 10.88 1.98
CA SER A 123 -1.91 12.25 1.51
C SER A 123 -0.42 12.59 1.48
N ALA A 124 0.33 12.20 2.53
CA ALA A 124 1.76 12.43 2.57
C ALA A 124 2.47 11.68 1.43
N THR A 125 2.12 10.42 1.20
CA THR A 125 2.77 9.56 0.21
C THR A 125 2.52 10.03 -1.22
N GLN A 126 1.25 10.28 -1.58
CA GLN A 126 0.89 10.68 -2.95
C GLN A 126 1.41 12.06 -3.34
N SER A 127 1.73 12.92 -2.36
CA SER A 127 2.30 14.26 -2.61
C SER A 127 3.80 14.26 -2.88
N GLN A 128 4.50 13.15 -2.61
CA GLN A 128 5.94 13.09 -2.82
C GLN A 128 6.25 12.86 -4.31
N PRO A 129 7.21 13.60 -4.89
CA PRO A 129 7.68 13.31 -6.23
C PRO A 129 8.33 11.92 -6.26
N PRO A 130 8.25 11.18 -7.39
CA PRO A 130 9.02 9.97 -7.58
C PRO A 130 10.51 10.25 -7.37
N LEU A 131 11.23 9.30 -6.80
CA LEU A 131 12.69 9.40 -6.75
C LEU A 131 13.24 9.46 -8.18
N PRO A 132 14.22 10.35 -8.47
CA PRO A 132 14.88 10.39 -9.77
C PRO A 132 15.44 9.01 -10.14
N ALA A 133 15.25 8.60 -11.40
CA ALA A 133 15.94 7.43 -11.92
C ALA A 133 17.45 7.71 -11.89
N ARG A 134 18.24 6.76 -11.37
CA ARG A 134 19.70 6.86 -11.32
C ARG A 134 20.32 6.45 -12.64
#